data_AF-A0A1W9R066-F1
#
_entry.id   AF-A0A1W9R066-F1
#
_cell.length_a   1.000
_cell.length_b   1.000
_cell.length_c   1.000
_cell.angle_alpha   90.00
_cell.angle_beta   90.00
_cell.angle_gamma   90.00
#
_symmetry.space_group_name_H-M   'P 1'
#
loop_
_entity.id
_entity.type
_entity.pdbx_description
1 polymer ?
#
loop_
_entity_poly.entity_id
_entity_poly.type
_entity_poly.pdbx_seq_one_letter_code
_entity_poly.pdbx_strand_id
1 'polypeptide(L)'
;MQLLKDFSKEYSLFIAIITYFIISYFEHTLVQTTVGNLIGFAVLFAVIMYAAMSVAHHAEMLAEKFGEPYGTLILTISAVVVEIVIIVIMMLHEHNPVLARDTIYAAIMLDINALLGIAAIIGG
;
A
#
# COMPACT_ATOMS: atom_id res chain seq x y z
N MET A 1 -15.56 8.70 24.33
CA MET A 1 -14.33 9.53 24.18
C MET A 1 -13.04 8.68 24.03
N GLN A 2 -13.14 7.39 23.68
CA GLN A 2 -12.00 6.55 23.24
C GLN A 2 -11.93 6.46 21.70
N LEU A 3 -13.07 6.45 21.00
CA LEU A 3 -13.17 6.46 19.53
C LEU A 3 -12.43 7.63 18.84
N LEU A 4 -12.43 8.83 19.44
CA LEU A 4 -11.69 9.98 18.92
C LEU A 4 -10.17 9.87 19.15
N LYS A 5 -9.74 9.08 20.13
CA LYS A 5 -8.32 8.92 20.48
C LYS A 5 -7.63 7.87 19.61
N ASP A 6 -8.40 6.91 19.10
CA ASP A 6 -7.94 5.94 18.11
C ASP A 6 -7.82 6.58 16.71
N PHE A 7 -8.71 7.51 16.34
CA PHE A 7 -8.55 8.32 15.12
C PHE A 7 -7.24 9.14 15.13
N SER A 8 -6.83 9.65 16.29
CA SER A 8 -5.53 10.36 16.44
C SER A 8 -4.30 9.45 16.37
N LYS A 9 -4.46 8.12 16.22
CA LYS A 9 -3.34 7.20 15.95
C LYS A 9 -3.19 6.84 14.47
N GLU A 10 -4.16 7.17 13.61
CA GLU A 10 -4.07 6.93 12.17
C GLU A 10 -3.25 8.02 11.44
N TYR A 11 -2.01 8.25 11.90
CA TYR A 11 -1.10 9.23 11.29
C TYR A 11 -0.90 8.97 9.79
N SER A 12 -0.93 7.71 9.35
CA SER A 12 -0.85 7.34 7.93
C SER A 12 -1.97 7.91 7.09
N LEU A 13 -3.20 7.94 7.60
CA LEU A 13 -4.35 8.47 6.88
C LEU A 13 -4.27 9.99 6.76
N PHE A 14 -3.93 10.68 7.85
CA PHE A 14 -3.73 12.13 7.82
C PHE A 14 -2.58 12.54 6.90
N ILE A 15 -1.45 11.81 6.93
CA ILE A 15 -0.32 12.05 6.04
C ILE A 15 -0.74 11.84 4.58
N ALA A 16 -1.44 10.75 4.26
CA ALA A 16 -1.91 10.50 2.90
C ALA A 16 -2.85 11.60 2.38
N ILE A 17 -3.79 12.06 3.21
CA ILE A 17 -4.72 13.15 2.85
C ILE A 17 -3.96 14.47 2.64
N ILE A 18 -3.06 14.83 3.56
CA ILE A 18 -2.27 16.06 3.45
C ILE A 18 -1.39 16.00 2.19
N THR A 19 -0.71 14.89 1.95
CA THR A 19 0.10 14.68 0.75
C THR A 19 -0.74 14.80 -0.52
N TYR A 20 -1.95 14.23 -0.54
CA TYR A 20 -2.86 14.37 -1.68
C TYR A 20 -3.17 15.84 -1.99
N PHE A 21 -3.55 16.64 -0.99
CA PHE A 21 -3.82 18.06 -1.18
C PHE A 21 -2.59 18.87 -1.59
N ILE A 22 -1.42 18.58 -1.00
CA ILE A 22 -0.18 19.25 -1.37
C ILE A 22 0.17 18.94 -2.82
N ILE A 23 0.15 17.67 -3.21
CA ILE A 23 0.52 17.25 -4.55
C ILE A 23 -0.47 17.76 -5.58
N SER A 24 -1.78 17.75 -5.31
CA SER A 24 -2.77 18.30 -6.26
C SER A 24 -2.59 19.81 -6.46
N TYR A 25 -2.14 20.55 -5.44
CA TYR A 25 -1.89 21.98 -5.56
C TYR A 25 -0.62 22.27 -6.39
N PHE A 26 0.42 21.45 -6.25
CA PHE A 26 1.70 21.64 -6.95
C PHE A 26 1.85 20.82 -8.24
N GLU A 27 0.87 20.00 -8.60
CA GLU A 27 0.91 19.06 -9.74
C GLU A 27 1.39 19.74 -11.02
N HIS A 28 0.79 20.89 -11.36
CA HIS A 28 1.14 21.62 -12.57
C HIS A 28 2.61 22.05 -12.63
N THR A 29 3.23 22.33 -11.48
CA THR A 29 4.66 22.68 -11.41
C THR A 29 5.55 21.44 -11.41
N LEU A 30 5.12 20.35 -10.75
CA LEU A 30 5.89 19.11 -10.70
C LEU A 30 5.95 18.41 -12.06
N VAL A 31 4.83 18.34 -12.78
CA VAL A 31 4.74 17.61 -14.06
C VAL A 31 5.52 18.31 -15.19
N GLN A 32 5.73 19.62 -15.10
CA GLN A 32 6.46 20.39 -16.13
C GLN A 32 7.96 20.11 -16.17
N THR A 33 8.55 19.59 -15.09
CA THR A 33 10.00 19.34 -15.02
C THR A 33 10.28 17.88 -14.71
N THR A 34 11.30 17.30 -15.35
CA THR A 34 11.70 15.90 -15.09
C THR A 34 12.06 15.68 -13.62
N VAL A 35 12.74 16.66 -13.01
CA VAL A 35 13.12 16.61 -11.59
C VAL A 35 11.88 16.71 -10.69
N GLY A 36 10.94 17.59 -11.01
CA GLY A 36 9.67 17.70 -10.29
C GLY A 36 8.87 16.40 -10.34
N ASN A 37 8.80 15.75 -11.49
CA ASN A 37 8.12 14.47 -11.66
C ASN A 37 8.75 13.36 -10.81
N LEU A 38 10.08 13.24 -10.83
CA LEU A 38 10.81 12.25 -10.01
C LEU A 38 10.58 12.47 -8.51
N ILE A 39 10.60 13.73 -8.05
CA ILE A 39 10.31 14.08 -6.66
C ILE A 39 8.87 13.73 -6.30
N GLY A 40 7.91 14.09 -7.16
CA GLY A 40 6.49 13.77 -6.94
C GLY A 40 6.26 12.26 -6.84
N PHE A 41 6.83 11.49 -7.76
CA PHE A 41 6.80 10.04 -7.72
C PHE A 41 7.42 9.48 -6.43
N ALA A 42 8.61 9.93 -6.05
CA ALA A 42 9.28 9.45 -4.84
C ALA A 42 8.48 9.73 -3.57
N VAL A 43 7.86 10.93 -3.47
CA VAL A 43 7.01 11.30 -2.33
C VAL A 43 5.74 10.44 -2.29
N LEU A 44 5.04 10.29 -3.42
CA LEU A 44 3.84 9.44 -3.50
C LEU A 44 4.17 7.99 -3.13
N PHE A 45 5.25 7.46 -3.69
CA PHE A 45 5.71 6.11 -3.41
C PHE A 45 5.99 5.91 -1.92
N ALA A 46 6.74 6.84 -1.29
CA ALA A 46 7.03 6.77 0.14
C ALA A 46 5.77 6.81 1.01
N VAL A 47 4.79 7.65 0.66
CA VAL A 47 3.52 7.77 1.40
C VAL A 47 2.65 6.52 1.23
N ILE A 48 2.58 5.95 0.03
CA ILE A 48 1.87 4.69 -0.21
C ILE A 48 2.52 3.55 0.58
N MET A 49 3.85 3.45 0.57
CA MET A 49 4.58 2.46 1.37
C MET A 49 4.30 2.62 2.87
N TYR A 50 4.31 3.86 3.37
CA TYR A 50 3.99 4.14 4.78
C TYR A 50 2.54 3.74 5.12
N ALA A 51 1.58 4.03 4.25
CA ALA A 51 0.20 3.62 4.43
C ALA A 51 0.04 2.08 4.42
N ALA A 52 0.69 1.37 3.49
CA ALA A 52 0.64 -0.08 3.41
C ALA A 52 1.22 -0.75 4.67
N MET A 53 2.36 -0.26 5.17
CA MET A 53 2.95 -0.76 6.43
C MET A 53 2.03 -0.50 7.63
N SER A 54 1.36 0.65 7.68
CA SER A 54 0.38 0.93 8.71
C SER A 54 -0.77 -0.09 8.68
N VAL A 55 -1.33 -0.39 7.51
CA VAL A 55 -2.37 -1.42 7.36
C VAL A 55 -1.87 -2.79 7.83
N ALA A 56 -0.65 -3.19 7.45
CA ALA A 56 -0.04 -4.45 7.90
C ALA A 56 0.10 -4.52 9.43
N HIS A 57 0.52 -3.42 10.07
CA HIS A 57 0.64 -3.35 11.54
C HIS A 57 -0.72 -3.52 12.23
N HIS A 58 -1.79 -2.94 11.68
CA HIS A 58 -3.13 -3.14 12.21
C HIS A 58 -3.61 -4.59 12.02
N ALA A 59 -3.30 -5.20 10.88
CA ALA A 59 -3.58 -6.61 10.63
C ALA A 59 -2.84 -7.52 11.62
N GLU A 60 -1.59 -7.19 11.97
CA GLU A 60 -0.78 -7.92 12.94
C GLU A 60 -1.35 -7.81 14.36
N MET A 61 -1.70 -6.60 14.82
CA MET A 61 -2.38 -6.41 16.11
C MET A 61 -3.68 -7.21 16.20
N LEU A 62 -4.42 -7.28 15.09
CA LEU A 62 -5.63 -8.09 15.01
C LEU A 62 -5.28 -9.59 15.03
N ALA A 63 -4.27 -10.01 14.28
CA ALA A 63 -3.85 -11.40 14.21
C ALA A 63 -3.41 -11.96 15.56
N GLU A 64 -2.63 -11.20 16.33
CA GLU A 64 -2.24 -11.56 17.70
C GLU A 64 -3.45 -11.72 18.62
N LYS A 65 -4.45 -10.83 18.48
CA LYS A 65 -5.66 -10.86 19.30
C LYS A 65 -6.53 -12.10 19.02
N PHE A 66 -6.59 -12.57 17.78
CA PHE A 66 -7.41 -13.72 17.39
C PHE A 66 -6.67 -15.06 17.49
N GLY A 67 -5.34 -15.05 17.51
CA GLY A 67 -4.52 -16.26 17.61
C GLY A 67 -4.67 -17.19 16.40
N GLU A 68 -3.94 -18.29 16.38
CA GLU A 68 -4.04 -19.27 15.30
C GLU A 68 -5.31 -20.12 15.40
N PRO A 69 -5.98 -20.43 14.27
CA PRO A 69 -5.57 -20.20 12.87
C PRO A 69 -6.04 -18.87 12.27
N TYR A 70 -6.88 -18.11 12.99
CA TYR A 70 -7.53 -16.91 12.46
C TYR A 70 -6.54 -15.77 12.20
N GLY A 71 -5.49 -15.65 13.01
CA GLY A 71 -4.47 -14.63 12.83
C GLY A 71 -3.76 -14.72 11.48
N THR A 72 -3.39 -15.93 11.06
CA THR A 72 -2.79 -16.17 9.73
C THR A 72 -3.74 -15.80 8.59
N LEU A 73 -5.03 -16.11 8.74
CA LEU A 73 -6.05 -15.72 7.75
C LEU A 73 -6.21 -14.20 7.68
N ILE A 74 -6.17 -13.51 8.82
CA ILE A 74 -6.26 -12.04 8.89
C ILE A 74 -5.08 -11.40 8.16
N LEU A 75 -3.85 -11.87 8.40
CA LEU A 75 -2.64 -11.34 7.76
C LEU A 75 -2.68 -11.51 6.24
N THR A 76 -3.01 -12.72 5.78
CA THR A 76 -3.04 -13.04 4.35
C THR A 76 -4.17 -12.30 3.62
N ILE A 77 -5.38 -12.26 4.19
CA ILE A 77 -6.50 -11.51 3.62
C ILE A 77 -6.19 -10.01 3.60
N SER A 78 -5.57 -9.46 4.64
CA SER A 78 -5.22 -8.03 4.67
C SER A 78 -4.27 -7.66 3.53
N ALA A 79 -3.23 -8.46 3.28
CA ALA A 79 -2.28 -8.21 2.19
C ALA A 79 -2.98 -8.25 0.82
N VAL A 80 -3.78 -9.29 0.56
CA VAL A 80 -4.52 -9.46 -0.70
C VAL A 80 -5.55 -8.33 -0.91
N VAL A 81 -6.22 -7.87 0.15
CA VAL A 81 -7.18 -6.75 0.05
C VAL A 81 -6.49 -5.46 -0.37
N VAL A 82 -5.31 -5.15 0.18
CA VAL A 82 -4.53 -3.96 -0.23
C VAL A 82 -4.18 -4.03 -1.71
N GLU A 83 -3.72 -5.20 -2.18
CA GLU A 83 -3.39 -5.44 -3.58
C GLU A 83 -4.60 -5.21 -4.52
N ILE A 84 -5.74 -5.84 -4.20
CA ILE A 84 -6.97 -5.73 -5.00
C ILE A 84 -7.47 -4.29 -5.03
N VAL A 85 -7.43 -3.57 -3.89
CA VAL A 85 -7.86 -2.17 -3.84
C VAL A 85 -7.02 -1.29 -4.77
N ILE A 86 -5.70 -1.48 -4.80
CA ILE A 86 -4.81 -0.73 -5.70
C ILE A 86 -5.14 -1.02 -7.16
N ILE A 87 -5.34 -2.29 -7.52
CA ILE A 87 -5.70 -2.70 -8.89
C ILE A 87 -7.05 -2.10 -9.30
N VAL A 88 -8.05 -2.13 -8.42
CA VAL A 88 -9.37 -1.55 -8.67
C VAL A 88 -9.27 -0.05 -8.88
N ILE A 89 -8.53 0.67 -8.03
CA ILE A 89 -8.33 2.12 -8.16
C ILE A 89 -7.67 2.46 -9.50
N MET A 90 -6.68 1.68 -9.92
CA MET A 90 -6.02 1.84 -11.22
C MET A 90 -7.01 1.65 -12.38
N MET A 91 -7.80 0.58 -12.34
CA MET A 91 -8.79 0.27 -13.38
C MET A 91 -9.95 1.28 -13.46
N LEU A 92 -10.26 1.95 -12.35
CA LEU A 92 -11.26 3.03 -12.34
C LEU A 92 -10.78 4.28 -13.08
N HIS A 93 -9.47 4.54 -13.11
CA HIS A 93 -8.90 5.71 -13.78
C HIS A 93 -8.51 5.43 -15.23
N GLU A 94 -7.95 4.26 -15.51
CA GLU A 94 -7.64 3.80 -16.85
C GLU A 94 -8.34 2.47 -17.15
N HIS A 95 -9.26 2.48 -18.11
CA HIS A 95 -10.02 1.29 -18.49
C HIS A 95 -9.22 0.34 -19.40
N ASN A 96 -8.01 -0.04 -18.94
CA ASN A 96 -7.09 -0.91 -19.67
C ASN A 96 -6.94 -2.27 -18.96
N PRO A 97 -7.72 -3.29 -19.36
CA PRO A 97 -7.68 -4.60 -18.71
C PRO A 97 -6.32 -5.32 -18.86
N VAL A 98 -5.49 -4.92 -19.84
CA VAL A 98 -4.12 -5.43 -19.98
C VAL A 98 -3.26 -4.97 -18.81
N LEU A 99 -3.37 -3.71 -18.39
CA LEU A 99 -2.61 -3.18 -17.26
C LEU A 99 -2.96 -3.90 -15.95
N ALA A 100 -4.25 -4.10 -15.65
CA ALA A 100 -4.64 -4.86 -14.45
C ALA A 100 -4.12 -6.29 -14.45
N ARG A 101 -4.21 -6.99 -15.60
CA ARG A 101 -3.67 -8.33 -15.73
C ARG A 101 -2.15 -8.34 -15.48
N ASP A 102 -1.42 -7.39 -16.07
CA ASP A 102 0.03 -7.32 -15.93
C ASP A 102 0.45 -6.97 -14.49
N THR A 103 -0.31 -6.14 -13.78
CA THR A 103 -0.11 -5.88 -12.35
C THR A 103 -0.34 -7.12 -11.49
N ILE A 104 -1.40 -7.90 -11.76
CA ILE A 104 -1.65 -9.15 -11.04
C ILE A 104 -0.50 -10.15 -11.28
N TYR A 105 -0.05 -10.29 -12.53
CA TYR A 105 1.09 -11.15 -12.83
C TYR A 105 2.37 -10.68 -12.13
N ALA A 106 2.61 -9.36 -12.08
CA ALA A 106 3.76 -8.80 -11.36
C ALA A 106 3.70 -9.09 -9.86
N ALA A 107 2.54 -8.91 -9.22
CA ALA A 107 2.36 -9.18 -7.80
C ALA A 107 2.58 -10.67 -7.46
N ILE A 108 1.96 -11.57 -8.23
CA ILE A 108 2.17 -13.02 -8.07
C ILE A 108 3.65 -13.40 -8.24
N MET A 109 4.33 -12.82 -9.24
CA MET A 109 5.76 -13.06 -9.45
C MET A 109 6.61 -12.58 -8.27
N LEU A 110 6.26 -11.43 -7.67
CA LEU A 110 6.92 -10.88 -6.49
C LEU A 110 6.72 -11.81 -5.29
N ASP A 111 5.50 -12.24 -5.01
CA ASP A 111 5.21 -13.10 -3.86
C ASP A 111 5.89 -14.48 -3.98
N ILE A 112 5.74 -15.13 -5.15
CA ILE A 112 6.24 -16.49 -5.34
C ILE A 112 7.75 -16.55 -5.54
N ASN A 113 8.36 -15.60 -6.26
CA ASN A 113 9.79 -15.67 -6.57
C ASN A 113 10.62 -14.77 -5.65
N ALA A 114 10.20 -13.52 -5.45
CA ALA A 114 10.99 -12.56 -4.68
C ALA A 114 10.84 -12.80 -3.17
N LEU A 115 9.63 -12.83 -2.62
CA LEU A 115 9.42 -13.05 -1.18
C LEU A 115 9.87 -14.45 -0.76
N LEU A 116 9.48 -15.50 -1.49
CA LEU A 116 9.93 -16.87 -1.21
C LEU A 116 11.45 -17.02 -1.36
N GLY A 117 12.04 -16.42 -2.40
CA GLY A 117 13.48 -16.45 -2.63
C GLY A 117 14.27 -15.76 -1.52
N ILE A 118 13.82 -14.58 -1.08
CA ILE A 118 14.40 -13.86 0.06
C ILE A 118 14.24 -14.68 1.34
N ALA A 119 13.06 -15.27 1.58
CA ALA A 119 12.80 -16.11 2.74
C ALA A 119 13.71 -17.35 2.76
N ALA A 120 13.96 -17.99 1.61
CA ALA A 120 14.87 -19.11 1.49
C ALA A 120 16.33 -18.70 1.76
N ILE A 121 16.79 -17.57 1.21
CA ILE A 121 18.17 -17.09 1.44
C ILE A 121 18.40 -16.75 2.92
N ILE A 122 17.43 -16.11 3.58
CA ILE A 122 17.52 -15.74 5.00
C ILE A 122 17.34 -16.96 5.91
N GLY A 123 16.47 -17.90 5.53
CA GLY A 123 16.13 -19.09 6.31
C GLY A 123 17.10 -20.26 6.18
N GLY A 124 17.84 -20.36 5.06
CA GLY A 124 18.73 -21.48 4.71
C GLY A 124 18.06 -22.49 3.79
#